data_AF-A0A8K1FC04-F1
#
_entry.id   AF-A0A8K1FC04-F1
#
_cell.length_a   1.000
_cell.length_b   1.000
_cell.length_c   1.000
_cell.angle_alpha   90.00
_cell.angle_beta   90.00
_cell.angle_gamma   90.00
#
_symmetry.space_group_name_H-M   'P 1'
#
loop_
_entity.id
_entity.type
_entity.pdbx_description
1 polymer ?
#
loop_
_entity_poly.entity_id
_entity_poly.type
_entity_poly.pdbx_seq_one_letter_code
_entity_poly.pdbx_strand_id
1 'polypeptide(L)'
;MESLRRDIGLVLESERRRFQTVAEAATDSNTACQQPKRSVLTSSERGRAFRARWKQYETTLQRQVDELRRQVADLEARESIWHSIRLQRRHDTHGSLVKLVHKYYTMFQDSTNAMALEDRRGRLSSALLKIHRLQEEFLDRVMDPDVVAGDLVGPRAIMEQWHQYSKSHAQFSGKITRITVSGPEENPMVLLQATATGIITTTTFRMLFPGVLATQRHDLIDKFLHQRVSYDISIRYLFADDGRICAELVEIGFLHGLLRITGRIQDAAALMDASAISSYSTVRASRALAP
;
A
#
# COMPACT_ATOMS: atom_id res chain seq x y z
N MET A 1 -21.05 -2.37 5.98
CA MET A 1 -21.44 -1.63 4.75
C MET A 1 -22.96 -1.58 4.56
N GLU A 2 -23.72 -2.64 4.87
CA GLU A 2 -25.20 -2.62 4.77
C GLU A 2 -25.92 -1.81 5.87
N SER A 3 -25.34 -1.72 7.08
CA SER A 3 -25.89 -0.91 8.16
C SER A 3 -25.88 0.59 7.82
N LEU A 4 -24.77 1.07 7.25
CA LEU A 4 -24.60 2.48 6.89
C LEU A 4 -25.51 2.90 5.71
N ARG A 5 -25.85 1.97 4.81
CA ARG A 5 -26.82 2.21 3.73
C ARG A 5 -28.26 2.26 4.24
N ARG A 6 -28.59 1.49 5.28
CA ARG A 6 -29.90 1.55 5.94
C ARG A 6 -30.10 2.87 6.69
N ASP A 7 -29.07 3.34 7.39
CA ASP A 7 -29.15 4.60 8.15
C ASP A 7 -29.29 5.83 7.24
N ILE A 8 -28.62 5.85 6.08
CA ILE A 8 -28.78 6.93 5.08
C ILE A 8 -30.18 6.88 4.44
N GLY A 9 -30.73 5.69 4.20
CA GLY A 9 -32.09 5.54 3.67
C GLY A 9 -33.17 6.09 4.61
N LEU A 10 -33.04 5.83 5.91
CA LEU A 10 -33.99 6.29 6.93
C LEU A 10 -33.95 7.82 7.13
N VAL A 11 -32.77 8.44 7.02
CA VAL A 11 -32.62 9.89 7.12
C VAL A 11 -33.25 10.59 5.91
N LEU A 12 -33.07 10.06 4.70
CA LEU A 12 -33.65 10.63 3.48
C LEU A 12 -35.18 10.50 3.41
N GLU A 13 -35.76 9.42 3.96
CA GLU A 13 -37.22 9.29 4.06
C GLU A 13 -37.83 10.20 5.12
N SER A 14 -37.10 10.48 6.22
CA SER A 14 -37.54 11.41 7.26
C SER A 14 -37.57 12.87 6.77
N GLU A 15 -36.60 13.26 5.95
CA GLU A 15 -36.54 14.58 5.31
C GLU A 15 -37.62 14.71 4.24
N ARG A 16 -37.84 13.66 3.41
CA ARG A 16 -38.89 13.67 2.39
C ARG A 16 -40.29 13.83 2.99
N ARG A 17 -40.58 13.18 4.13
CA ARG A 17 -41.86 13.36 4.86
C ARG A 17 -42.01 14.76 5.45
N ARG A 18 -40.92 15.40 5.90
CA ARG A 18 -40.92 16.80 6.37
C ARG A 18 -41.18 17.79 5.23
N PHE A 19 -40.59 17.58 4.05
CA PHE A 19 -40.85 18.43 2.89
C PHE A 19 -42.27 18.25 2.33
N GLN A 20 -42.86 17.05 2.46
CA GLN A 20 -44.24 16.78 2.02
C GLN A 20 -45.29 17.36 2.97
N THR A 21 -45.06 17.33 4.30
CA THR A 21 -45.94 17.98 5.28
C THR A 21 -45.92 19.50 5.21
N VAL A 22 -44.79 20.11 4.82
CA VAL A 22 -44.71 21.56 4.57
C VAL A 22 -45.41 21.96 3.26
N ALA A 23 -45.44 21.07 2.27
CA ALA A 23 -46.17 21.29 1.02
C ALA A 23 -47.69 21.10 1.17
N GLU A 24 -48.13 20.12 1.96
CA GLU A 24 -49.57 19.87 2.21
C GLU A 24 -50.18 20.93 3.16
N ALA A 25 -49.42 21.43 4.14
CA ALA A 25 -49.84 22.55 4.99
C ALA A 25 -49.99 23.88 4.22
N ALA A 26 -49.46 23.98 3.01
CA ALA A 26 -49.64 25.13 2.13
C ALA A 26 -50.89 25.04 1.23
N THR A 27 -51.62 23.92 1.25
CA THR A 27 -52.73 23.66 0.30
C THR A 27 -54.12 23.72 0.92
N ASP A 28 -54.26 23.61 2.26
CA ASP A 28 -55.55 23.68 2.96
C ASP A 28 -55.80 25.05 3.62
N SER A 29 -55.80 26.11 2.82
CA SER A 29 -56.25 27.45 3.24
C SER A 29 -57.11 28.09 2.17
N ASN A 30 -58.17 27.39 1.76
CA ASN A 30 -59.24 27.97 0.98
C ASN A 30 -60.15 28.81 1.90
N THR A 31 -59.71 30.03 2.22
CA THR A 31 -60.53 31.02 2.93
C THR A 31 -60.83 32.17 1.99
N ALA A 32 -62.11 32.27 1.62
CA ALA A 32 -62.84 33.39 1.01
C ALA A 32 -62.02 34.54 0.39
N CYS A 33 -62.24 34.73 -0.92
CA CYS A 33 -61.79 35.86 -1.71
C CYS A 33 -62.25 37.20 -1.11
N GLN A 34 -61.34 37.90 -0.44
CA GLN A 34 -61.38 39.35 -0.28
C GLN A 34 -60.04 39.90 -0.77
N GLN A 35 -60.03 40.51 -1.95
CA GLN A 35 -58.84 41.22 -2.43
C GLN A 35 -58.58 42.41 -1.50
N PRO A 36 -57.40 42.49 -0.83
CA PRO A 36 -57.07 43.67 -0.07
C PRO A 36 -56.91 44.83 -1.05
N LYS A 37 -57.66 45.93 -0.81
CA LYS A 37 -57.49 47.20 -1.51
C LYS A 37 -55.99 47.53 -1.51
N ARG A 38 -55.37 47.56 -2.69
CA ARG A 38 -53.98 47.99 -2.86
C ARG A 38 -53.88 49.43 -2.36
N SER A 39 -53.40 49.62 -1.13
CA SER A 39 -52.99 50.94 -0.68
C SER A 39 -51.83 51.36 -1.57
N VAL A 40 -52.02 52.47 -2.29
CA VAL A 40 -50.97 53.06 -3.13
C VAL A 40 -49.93 53.60 -2.17
N LEU A 41 -48.93 52.77 -1.86
CA LEU A 41 -47.82 53.16 -1.00
C LEU A 41 -47.18 54.43 -1.57
N THR A 42 -47.13 55.46 -0.75
CA THR A 42 -46.45 56.71 -1.07
C THR A 42 -44.99 56.44 -1.45
N SER A 43 -44.36 57.32 -2.23
CA SER A 43 -42.94 57.17 -2.60
C SER A 43 -42.04 56.94 -1.37
N SER A 44 -42.38 57.56 -0.24
CA SER A 44 -41.74 57.37 1.05
C SER A 44 -41.91 55.96 1.64
N GLU A 45 -43.09 55.35 1.51
CA GLU A 45 -43.36 53.99 2.01
C GLU A 45 -42.67 52.92 1.16
N ARG A 46 -42.63 53.12 -0.16
CA ARG A 46 -41.85 52.26 -1.07
C ARG A 46 -40.35 52.32 -0.76
N GLY A 47 -39.82 53.52 -0.48
CA GLY A 47 -38.44 53.69 -0.04
C GLY A 47 -38.13 53.02 1.31
N ARG A 48 -39.06 53.09 2.27
CA ARG A 48 -38.94 52.38 3.56
C ARG A 48 -38.96 50.85 3.38
N ALA A 49 -39.88 50.33 2.56
CA ALA A 49 -39.98 48.91 2.27
C ALA A 49 -38.74 48.37 1.53
N PHE A 50 -38.20 49.13 0.58
CA PHE A 50 -36.96 48.76 -0.11
C PHE A 50 -35.76 48.68 0.85
N ARG A 51 -35.58 49.70 1.71
CA ARG A 51 -34.52 49.68 2.73
C ARG A 51 -34.70 48.54 3.74
N ALA A 52 -35.93 48.23 4.13
CA ALA A 52 -36.23 47.11 5.02
C ALA A 52 -35.88 45.75 4.37
N ARG A 53 -36.25 45.55 3.09
CA ARG A 53 -35.89 44.34 2.32
C ARG A 53 -34.39 44.22 2.12
N TRP A 54 -33.72 45.32 1.82
CA TRP A 54 -32.26 45.34 1.68
C TRP A 54 -31.57 44.97 2.99
N LYS A 55 -32.01 45.54 4.12
CA LYS A 55 -31.52 45.18 5.45
C LYS A 55 -31.81 43.71 5.79
N GLN A 56 -32.98 43.19 5.43
CA GLN A 56 -33.30 41.76 5.59
C GLN A 56 -32.41 40.86 4.73
N TYR A 57 -32.14 41.25 3.48
CA TYR A 57 -31.23 40.53 2.59
C TYR A 57 -29.81 40.53 3.15
N GLU A 58 -29.29 41.69 3.57
CA GLU A 58 -27.98 41.86 4.18
C GLU A 58 -27.83 41.02 5.46
N THR A 59 -28.81 41.08 6.37
CA THR A 59 -28.80 40.26 7.60
C THR A 59 -28.89 38.76 7.30
N THR A 60 -29.67 38.35 6.29
CA THR A 60 -29.76 36.96 5.88
C THR A 60 -28.45 36.46 5.28
N LEU A 61 -27.82 37.28 4.44
CA LEU A 61 -26.53 36.96 3.83
C LEU A 61 -25.42 36.89 4.89
N GLN A 62 -25.39 37.82 5.83
CA GLN A 62 -24.45 37.80 6.94
C GLN A 62 -24.59 36.52 7.77
N ARG A 63 -25.82 36.11 8.08
CA ARG A 63 -26.10 34.85 8.78
C ARG A 63 -25.61 33.63 7.99
N GLN A 64 -25.77 33.64 6.67
CA GLN A 64 -25.27 32.55 5.81
C GLN A 64 -23.74 32.50 5.78
N VAL A 65 -23.07 33.65 5.71
CA VAL A 65 -21.60 33.73 5.76
C VAL A 65 -21.08 33.22 7.11
N ASP A 66 -21.71 33.62 8.21
CA ASP A 66 -21.32 33.19 9.55
C ASP A 66 -21.57 31.68 9.77
N GLU A 67 -22.63 31.15 9.17
CA GLU A 67 -22.91 29.72 9.15
C GLU A 67 -21.87 28.93 8.36
N LEU A 68 -21.54 29.37 7.14
CA LEU A 68 -20.52 28.74 6.31
C LEU A 68 -19.14 28.78 6.98
N ARG A 69 -18.78 29.89 7.62
CA ARG A 69 -17.52 30.00 8.38
C ARG A 69 -17.47 28.99 9.53
N ARG A 70 -18.58 28.80 10.25
CA ARG A 70 -18.67 27.77 11.29
C ARG A 70 -18.53 26.36 10.72
N GLN A 71 -19.13 26.09 9.56
CA GLN A 71 -19.01 24.79 8.89
C GLN A 71 -17.59 24.52 8.40
N VAL A 72 -16.91 25.52 7.83
CA VAL A 72 -15.49 25.40 7.43
C VAL A 72 -14.63 25.09 8.65
N ALA A 73 -14.79 25.84 9.74
CA ALA A 73 -14.03 25.59 10.97
C ALA A 73 -14.29 24.19 11.57
N ASP A 74 -15.53 23.68 11.53
CA ASP A 74 -15.85 22.32 11.97
C ASP A 74 -15.22 21.26 11.07
N LEU A 75 -15.23 21.46 9.74
CA LEU A 75 -14.58 20.55 8.80
C LEU A 75 -13.07 20.51 8.99
N GLU A 76 -12.43 21.67 9.14
CA GLU A 76 -10.98 21.78 9.42
C GLU A 76 -10.63 21.09 10.75
N ALA A 77 -11.45 21.27 11.80
CA ALA A 77 -11.24 20.59 13.07
C ALA A 77 -11.37 19.06 12.94
N ARG A 78 -12.35 18.57 12.18
CA ARG A 78 -12.51 17.13 11.92
C ARG A 78 -11.37 16.57 11.10
N GLU A 79 -10.92 17.29 10.08
CA GLU A 79 -9.76 16.91 9.29
C GLU A 79 -8.52 16.78 10.17
N SER A 80 -8.27 17.76 11.04
CA SER A 80 -7.17 17.73 12.01
C SER A 80 -7.24 16.52 12.96
N ILE A 81 -8.43 16.20 13.49
CA ILE A 81 -8.63 15.03 14.36
C ILE A 81 -8.40 13.74 13.59
N TRP A 82 -8.97 13.60 12.38
CA TRP A 82 -8.79 12.41 11.55
C TRP A 82 -7.36 12.22 11.10
N HIS A 83 -6.67 13.33 10.79
CA HIS A 83 -5.24 13.34 10.53
C HIS A 83 -4.55 12.70 11.73
N SER A 84 -4.70 13.28 12.93
CA SER A 84 -4.12 12.80 14.20
C SER A 84 -4.35 11.32 14.50
N ILE A 85 -5.59 10.84 14.36
CA ILE A 85 -5.94 9.42 14.54
C ILE A 85 -5.23 8.53 13.51
N ARG A 86 -5.12 8.99 12.26
CA ARG A 86 -4.41 8.27 11.19
C ARG A 86 -2.91 8.20 11.50
N LEU A 87 -2.33 9.22 12.12
CA LEU A 87 -0.89 9.29 12.48
C LEU A 87 -0.57 8.23 13.53
N GLN A 88 -1.35 8.23 14.63
CA GLN A 88 -1.16 7.28 15.73
C GLN A 88 -1.31 5.83 15.27
N ARG A 89 -2.18 5.56 14.27
CA ARG A 89 -2.39 4.21 13.73
C ARG A 89 -1.39 3.78 12.66
N ARG A 90 -0.61 4.69 12.07
CA ARG A 90 0.43 4.38 11.08
C ARG A 90 1.75 4.01 11.77
N HIS A 91 2.11 4.72 12.85
CA HIS A 91 3.38 4.53 13.56
C HIS A 91 3.34 3.49 14.70
N ASP A 92 2.17 2.94 15.00
CA ASP A 92 2.06 1.81 15.94
C ASP A 92 2.72 0.54 15.39
N THR A 93 3.33 -0.26 16.27
CA THR A 93 3.95 -1.56 15.94
C THR A 93 2.90 -2.57 15.45
N HIS A 94 1.62 -2.36 15.74
CA HIS A 94 0.50 -3.10 15.16
C HIS A 94 -0.35 -2.25 14.18
N GLY A 95 0.25 -1.17 13.69
CA GLY A 95 -0.36 -0.22 12.79
C GLY A 95 -0.69 -0.78 11.41
N SER A 96 -1.40 0.01 10.63
CA SER A 96 -1.85 -0.39 9.28
C SER A 96 -0.69 -0.70 8.34
N LEU A 97 0.41 0.06 8.41
CA LEU A 97 1.60 -0.13 7.57
C LEU A 97 2.35 -1.41 7.93
N VAL A 98 2.53 -1.69 9.23
CA VAL A 98 3.15 -2.95 9.69
C VAL A 98 2.34 -4.16 9.23
N LYS A 99 1.01 -4.10 9.35
CA LYS A 99 0.12 -5.17 8.86
C LYS A 99 0.21 -5.35 7.35
N LEU A 100 0.30 -4.26 6.58
CA LEU A 100 0.47 -4.30 5.14
C LEU A 100 1.78 -4.96 4.75
N VAL A 101 2.90 -4.52 5.33
CA VAL A 101 4.24 -5.07 5.04
C VAL A 101 4.35 -6.53 5.49
N HIS A 102 3.78 -6.88 6.64
CA HIS A 102 3.70 -8.26 7.10
C HIS A 102 2.92 -9.12 6.11
N LYS A 103 1.74 -8.66 5.68
CA LYS A 103 0.90 -9.37 4.70
C LYS A 103 1.59 -9.51 3.34
N TYR A 104 2.27 -8.48 2.89
CA TYR A 104 3.09 -8.52 1.67
C TYR A 104 4.10 -9.65 1.78
N TYR A 105 4.96 -9.64 2.80
CA TYR A 105 6.01 -10.62 2.97
C TYR A 105 5.47 -12.06 3.09
N THR A 106 4.42 -12.29 3.90
CA THR A 106 3.85 -13.64 4.08
C THR A 106 3.19 -14.16 2.81
N MET A 107 2.49 -13.31 2.05
CA MET A 107 1.87 -13.69 0.78
C MET A 107 2.90 -14.23 -0.22
N PHE A 108 4.06 -13.59 -0.32
CA PHE A 108 5.12 -14.02 -1.23
C PHE A 108 5.83 -15.29 -0.75
N GLN A 109 6.03 -15.42 0.56
CA GLN A 109 6.58 -16.64 1.15
C GLN A 109 5.67 -17.86 0.91
N ASP A 110 4.37 -17.72 1.14
CA ASP A 110 3.42 -18.83 0.97
C ASP A 110 3.30 -19.23 -0.51
N SER A 111 3.32 -18.26 -1.43
CA SER A 111 3.30 -18.54 -2.88
C SER A 111 4.51 -19.37 -3.33
N THR A 112 5.67 -19.12 -2.73
CA THR A 112 6.91 -19.84 -3.03
C THR A 112 6.82 -21.30 -2.64
N ASN A 113 6.29 -21.55 -1.44
CA ASN A 113 6.06 -22.91 -0.96
C ASN A 113 5.07 -23.67 -1.85
N ALA A 114 4.03 -22.99 -2.34
CA ALA A 114 3.06 -23.55 -3.26
C ALA A 114 3.69 -23.88 -4.63
N MET A 115 4.49 -22.97 -5.21
CA MET A 115 5.17 -23.18 -6.49
C MET A 115 6.19 -24.33 -6.45
N ALA A 116 6.97 -24.44 -5.37
CA ALA A 116 7.95 -25.51 -5.19
C ALA A 116 7.30 -26.91 -5.14
N LEU A 117 6.03 -27.01 -4.74
CA LEU A 117 5.28 -28.26 -4.68
C LEU A 117 4.79 -28.72 -6.07
N GLU A 118 4.50 -27.79 -6.97
CA GLU A 118 3.89 -28.08 -8.28
C GLU A 118 4.89 -28.18 -9.44
N ASP A 119 6.10 -27.61 -9.33
CA ASP A 119 7.15 -27.76 -10.37
C ASP A 119 7.50 -29.25 -10.63
N ARG A 120 7.21 -30.13 -9.65
CA ARG A 120 7.30 -31.59 -9.78
C ARG A 120 6.23 -32.23 -10.69
N ARG A 121 5.19 -31.50 -11.10
CA ARG A 121 4.02 -32.01 -11.85
C ARG A 121 3.87 -31.39 -13.24
N GLY A 122 4.75 -30.48 -13.66
CA GLY A 122 4.90 -30.05 -15.06
C GLY A 122 3.75 -29.22 -15.67
N ARG A 123 2.73 -28.84 -14.90
CA ARG A 123 1.68 -27.88 -15.31
C ARG A 123 1.40 -26.91 -14.17
N LEU A 124 1.32 -25.61 -14.50
CA LEU A 124 0.75 -24.62 -13.59
C LEU A 124 -0.71 -24.98 -13.35
N SER A 125 -1.03 -25.39 -12.12
CA SER A 125 -2.43 -25.60 -11.74
C SER A 125 -3.21 -24.30 -11.91
N SER A 126 -4.50 -24.42 -12.19
CA SER A 126 -5.43 -23.29 -12.15
C SER A 126 -5.38 -22.54 -10.81
N ALA A 127 -5.00 -23.24 -9.72
CA ALA A 127 -4.77 -22.65 -8.41
C ALA A 127 -3.55 -21.72 -8.37
N LEU A 128 -2.42 -22.10 -8.95
CA LEU A 128 -1.22 -21.24 -8.99
C LEU A 128 -1.44 -19.99 -9.84
N LEU A 129 -2.10 -20.13 -11.00
CA LEU A 129 -2.46 -18.97 -11.82
C LEU A 129 -3.36 -17.99 -11.04
N LYS A 130 -4.23 -18.51 -10.18
CA LYS A 130 -5.08 -17.70 -9.32
C LYS A 130 -4.28 -16.99 -8.23
N ILE A 131 -3.32 -17.68 -7.61
CA ILE A 131 -2.39 -17.08 -6.64
C ILE A 131 -1.59 -15.95 -7.29
N HIS A 132 -1.00 -16.19 -8.47
CA HIS A 132 -0.22 -15.19 -9.18
C HIS A 132 -1.04 -13.92 -9.49
N ARG A 133 -2.26 -14.08 -10.01
CA ARG A 133 -3.16 -12.94 -10.25
C ARG A 133 -3.49 -12.17 -8.98
N LEU A 134 -3.73 -12.87 -7.87
CA LEU A 134 -3.99 -12.23 -6.58
C LEU A 134 -2.76 -11.46 -6.07
N GLN A 135 -1.55 -11.93 -6.36
CA GLN A 135 -0.32 -11.22 -6.01
C GLN A 135 -0.16 -9.94 -6.85
N GLU A 136 -0.40 -10.02 -8.16
CA GLU A 136 -0.40 -8.86 -9.06
C GLU A 136 -1.44 -7.82 -8.62
N GLU A 137 -2.69 -8.22 -8.44
CA GLU A 137 -3.77 -7.33 -7.99
C GLU A 137 -3.50 -6.71 -6.62
N PHE A 138 -2.83 -7.45 -5.72
CA PHE A 138 -2.42 -6.92 -4.43
C PHE A 138 -1.34 -5.85 -4.60
N LEU A 139 -0.30 -6.15 -5.37
CA LEU A 139 0.81 -5.24 -5.64
C LEU A 139 0.34 -3.94 -6.29
N ASP A 140 -0.52 -4.02 -7.31
CA ASP A 140 -1.08 -2.84 -8.00
C ASP A 140 -1.85 -1.90 -7.06
N ARG A 141 -2.37 -2.43 -5.95
CA ARG A 141 -3.10 -1.64 -4.95
C ARG A 141 -2.20 -1.04 -3.87
N VAL A 142 -1.07 -1.69 -3.56
CA VAL A 142 -0.22 -1.31 -2.43
C VAL A 142 1.06 -0.60 -2.83
N MET A 143 1.50 -0.76 -4.07
CA MET A 143 2.70 -0.13 -4.62
C MET A 143 2.33 0.98 -5.60
N ASP A 144 3.20 1.98 -5.67
CA ASP A 144 3.18 2.94 -6.76
C ASP A 144 3.47 2.23 -8.10
N PRO A 145 2.82 2.60 -9.23
CA PRO A 145 3.13 2.00 -10.54
C PRO A 145 4.61 2.12 -10.93
N ASP A 146 5.29 3.17 -10.48
CA ASP A 146 6.69 3.45 -10.73
C ASP A 146 7.57 3.16 -9.49
N VAL A 147 7.10 2.29 -8.58
CA VAL A 147 7.86 1.87 -7.39
C VAL A 147 9.28 1.44 -7.75
N VAL A 148 10.28 1.92 -7.02
CA VAL A 148 11.69 1.61 -7.28
C VAL A 148 12.21 0.60 -6.26
N ALA A 149 12.85 -0.47 -6.73
CA ALA A 149 13.56 -1.41 -5.88
C ALA A 149 14.98 -1.66 -6.39
N GLY A 150 15.96 -0.91 -5.86
CA GLY A 150 17.32 -0.95 -6.36
C GLY A 150 17.41 -0.46 -7.81
N ASP A 151 17.72 -1.37 -8.73
CA ASP A 151 17.75 -1.15 -10.17
C ASP A 151 16.46 -1.58 -10.91
N LEU A 152 15.42 -1.98 -10.17
CA LEU A 152 14.12 -2.40 -10.70
C LEU A 152 13.09 -1.28 -10.60
N VAL A 153 12.19 -1.21 -11.59
CA VAL A 153 11.06 -0.28 -11.60
C VAL A 153 9.77 -1.03 -11.83
N GLY A 154 8.78 -0.71 -11.02
CA GLY A 154 7.41 -1.20 -11.10
C GLY A 154 7.16 -2.52 -10.34
N PRO A 155 5.91 -2.77 -9.94
CA PRO A 155 5.60 -3.89 -9.03
C PRO A 155 5.90 -5.27 -9.63
N ARG A 156 5.74 -5.42 -10.94
CA ARG A 156 6.02 -6.67 -11.66
C ARG A 156 7.50 -7.06 -11.61
N ALA A 157 8.42 -6.10 -11.68
CA ALA A 157 9.85 -6.36 -11.63
C ALA A 157 10.25 -6.86 -10.23
N ILE A 158 9.70 -6.24 -9.18
CA ILE A 158 9.88 -6.66 -7.78
C ILE A 158 9.37 -8.09 -7.57
N MET A 159 8.17 -8.38 -8.11
CA MET A 159 7.61 -9.73 -8.04
C MET A 159 8.53 -10.77 -8.69
N GLU A 160 9.05 -10.51 -9.89
CA GLU A 160 9.96 -11.43 -10.58
C GLU A 160 11.26 -11.64 -9.76
N GLN A 161 11.80 -10.60 -9.15
CA GLN A 161 12.96 -10.70 -8.28
C GLN A 161 12.73 -11.65 -7.09
N TRP A 162 11.54 -11.57 -6.49
CA TRP A 162 11.11 -12.50 -5.44
C TRP A 162 11.07 -13.94 -5.94
N HIS A 163 10.50 -14.18 -7.12
CA HIS A 163 10.44 -15.50 -7.73
C HIS A 163 11.84 -16.08 -8.01
N GLN A 164 12.78 -15.24 -8.45
CA GLN A 164 14.16 -15.68 -8.71
C GLN A 164 14.85 -16.14 -7.42
N TYR A 165 14.73 -15.38 -6.32
CA TYR A 165 15.30 -15.80 -5.04
C TYR A 165 14.68 -17.08 -4.52
N SER A 166 13.36 -17.18 -4.58
CA SER A 166 12.61 -18.37 -4.18
C SER A 166 13.01 -19.65 -4.93
N LYS A 167 13.28 -19.53 -6.24
CA LYS A 167 13.72 -20.68 -7.08
C LYS A 167 15.21 -21.00 -6.91
N SER A 168 16.00 -20.04 -6.47
CA SER A 168 17.46 -20.19 -6.42
C SER A 168 17.90 -21.21 -5.36
N HIS A 169 17.15 -21.45 -4.29
CA HIS A 169 17.51 -22.40 -3.22
C HIS A 169 16.46 -23.49 -3.08
N ALA A 170 16.88 -24.70 -2.69
CA ALA A 170 15.93 -25.74 -2.27
C ALA A 170 15.48 -25.49 -0.83
N GLN A 171 14.22 -25.84 -0.51
CA GLN A 171 13.61 -25.62 0.81
C GLN A 171 13.74 -24.16 1.29
N PHE A 172 13.59 -23.20 0.38
CA PHE A 172 13.67 -21.79 0.69
C PHE A 172 12.54 -21.38 1.64
N SER A 173 12.88 -20.74 2.75
CA SER A 173 11.91 -20.26 3.74
C SER A 173 12.41 -19.00 4.43
N GLY A 174 11.52 -18.04 4.62
CA GLY A 174 11.77 -16.80 5.35
C GLY A 174 11.17 -16.81 6.75
N LYS A 175 11.68 -15.99 7.65
CA LYS A 175 11.02 -15.71 8.92
C LYS A 175 11.21 -14.27 9.27
N ILE A 176 10.11 -13.53 9.40
CA ILE A 176 10.14 -12.16 9.92
C ILE A 176 10.62 -12.23 11.37
N THR A 177 11.67 -11.48 11.68
CA THR A 177 12.23 -11.37 13.04
C THR A 177 11.75 -10.09 13.72
N ARG A 178 11.65 -9.00 12.96
CA ARG A 178 11.22 -7.70 13.49
C ARG A 178 10.60 -6.83 12.41
N ILE A 179 9.65 -5.98 12.80
CA ILE A 179 9.17 -4.87 11.98
C ILE A 179 9.20 -3.61 12.84
N THR A 180 9.72 -2.51 12.29
CA THR A 180 9.77 -1.21 12.96
C THR A 180 9.32 -0.11 12.01
N VAL A 181 8.59 0.87 12.53
CA VAL A 181 8.18 2.07 11.79
C VAL A 181 9.01 3.25 12.26
N SER A 182 9.44 4.10 11.32
CA SER A 182 10.26 5.29 11.57
C SER A 182 10.04 6.32 10.46
N GLY A 183 10.73 7.46 10.52
CA GLY A 183 10.60 8.51 9.52
C GLY A 183 9.49 9.52 9.83
N PRO A 184 9.44 10.62 9.06
CA PRO A 184 8.41 11.64 9.18
C PRO A 184 7.05 11.07 8.79
N GLU A 185 6.02 11.77 9.19
CA GLU A 185 4.64 11.31 9.12
C GLU A 185 4.08 11.29 7.70
N GLU A 186 4.54 12.25 6.89
CA GLU A 186 4.19 12.43 5.49
C GLU A 186 4.81 11.32 4.63
N ASN A 187 5.98 10.83 5.02
CA ASN A 187 6.72 9.77 4.32
C ASN A 187 7.28 8.75 5.33
N PRO A 188 6.41 7.90 5.90
CA PRO A 188 6.84 6.93 6.89
C PRO A 188 7.66 5.82 6.22
N MET A 189 8.68 5.36 6.93
CA MET A 189 9.51 4.23 6.54
C MET A 189 9.21 3.03 7.45
N VAL A 190 8.94 1.88 6.84
CA VAL A 190 8.84 0.61 7.54
C VAL A 190 10.09 -0.22 7.25
N LEU A 191 10.83 -0.58 8.30
CA LEU A 191 11.92 -1.54 8.23
C LEU A 191 11.40 -2.92 8.65
N LEU A 192 11.49 -3.88 7.75
CA LEU A 192 11.28 -5.30 8.01
C LEU A 192 12.64 -6.00 8.09
N GLN A 193 12.85 -6.75 9.15
CA GLN A 193 13.99 -7.64 9.31
C GLN A 193 13.50 -9.08 9.28
N ALA A 194 14.21 -9.92 8.56
CA ALA A 194 13.89 -11.32 8.40
C ALA A 194 15.16 -12.16 8.29
N THR A 195 15.01 -13.47 8.49
CA THR A 195 16.04 -14.45 8.19
C THR A 195 15.50 -15.38 7.11
N ALA A 196 16.22 -15.50 5.99
CA ALA A 196 15.93 -16.49 4.95
C ALA A 196 16.88 -17.67 5.06
N THR A 197 16.35 -18.87 4.93
CA THR A 197 17.10 -20.12 4.97
C THR A 197 16.84 -20.93 3.72
N GLY A 198 17.82 -21.72 3.31
CA GLY A 198 17.68 -22.60 2.15
C GLY A 198 18.86 -23.54 2.02
N ILE A 199 18.77 -24.45 1.05
CA ILE A 199 19.86 -25.36 0.67
C ILE A 199 20.44 -24.86 -0.66
N ILE A 200 21.76 -24.72 -0.71
CA ILE A 200 22.50 -24.39 -1.92
C ILE A 200 22.47 -25.59 -2.86
N THR A 201 22.07 -25.36 -4.10
CA THR A 201 21.90 -26.38 -5.14
C THR A 201 22.63 -25.97 -6.41
N THR A 202 22.67 -26.86 -7.40
CA THR A 202 23.16 -26.54 -8.75
C THR A 202 22.36 -25.38 -9.37
N THR A 203 21.06 -25.28 -9.09
CA THR A 203 20.24 -24.13 -9.48
C THR A 203 20.71 -22.84 -8.84
N THR A 204 21.14 -22.88 -7.58
CA THR A 204 21.73 -21.70 -6.89
C THR A 204 22.96 -21.21 -7.62
N PHE A 205 23.88 -22.10 -7.98
CA PHE A 205 25.07 -21.72 -8.75
C PHE A 205 24.71 -21.16 -10.12
N ARG A 206 23.77 -21.78 -10.83
CA ARG A 206 23.35 -21.30 -12.15
C ARG A 206 22.71 -19.91 -12.11
N MET A 207 21.94 -19.61 -11.06
CA MET A 207 21.19 -18.35 -10.96
C MET A 207 21.99 -17.24 -10.27
N LEU A 208 22.66 -17.54 -9.16
CA LEU A 208 23.31 -16.53 -8.31
C LEU A 208 24.82 -16.46 -8.51
N PHE A 209 25.47 -17.56 -8.87
CA PHE A 209 26.94 -17.66 -8.98
C PHE A 209 27.41 -18.22 -10.33
N PRO A 210 26.88 -17.72 -11.47
CA PRO A 210 27.20 -18.30 -12.78
C PRO A 210 28.69 -18.19 -13.12
N GLY A 211 29.41 -17.19 -12.57
CA GLY A 211 30.84 -17.03 -12.77
C GLY A 211 31.67 -18.19 -12.21
N VAL A 212 31.21 -18.85 -11.14
CA VAL A 212 31.86 -20.04 -10.57
C VAL A 212 31.78 -21.22 -11.53
N LEU A 213 30.64 -21.37 -12.22
CA LEU A 213 30.47 -22.39 -13.25
C LEU A 213 31.31 -22.08 -14.49
N ALA A 214 31.32 -20.82 -14.93
CA ALA A 214 32.09 -20.38 -16.09
C ALA A 214 33.60 -20.55 -15.90
N THR A 215 34.11 -20.32 -14.68
CA THR A 215 35.53 -20.49 -14.32
C THR A 215 35.89 -21.89 -13.83
N GLN A 216 34.94 -22.83 -13.85
CA GLN A 216 35.11 -24.22 -13.42
C GLN A 216 35.75 -24.34 -12.02
N ARG A 217 35.36 -23.46 -11.09
CA ARG A 217 35.84 -23.42 -9.70
C ARG A 217 35.18 -24.53 -8.87
N HIS A 218 35.50 -25.78 -9.20
CA HIS A 218 34.99 -26.98 -8.53
C HIS A 218 35.27 -26.98 -7.02
N ASP A 219 36.39 -26.38 -6.61
CA ASP A 219 36.75 -26.20 -5.20
C ASP A 219 35.70 -25.41 -4.41
N LEU A 220 35.06 -24.41 -5.01
CA LEU A 220 33.97 -23.65 -4.39
C LEU A 220 32.65 -24.42 -4.48
N ILE A 221 32.38 -25.06 -5.63
CA ILE A 221 31.16 -25.85 -5.81
C ILE A 221 31.06 -26.94 -4.74
N ASP A 222 32.13 -27.72 -4.56
CA ASP A 222 32.15 -28.84 -3.62
C ASP A 222 31.99 -28.40 -2.15
N LYS A 223 32.48 -27.21 -1.81
CA LYS A 223 32.35 -26.64 -0.45
C LYS A 223 30.93 -26.20 -0.12
N PHE A 224 30.21 -25.61 -1.09
CA PHE A 224 28.92 -24.96 -0.83
C PHE A 224 27.72 -25.79 -1.28
N LEU A 225 27.88 -26.71 -2.25
CA LEU A 225 26.77 -27.51 -2.76
C LEU A 225 26.16 -28.39 -1.65
N HIS A 226 24.83 -28.44 -1.61
CA HIS A 226 24.02 -29.12 -0.60
C HIS A 226 24.15 -28.58 0.83
N GLN A 227 24.90 -27.48 1.04
CA GLN A 227 24.97 -26.84 2.34
C GLN A 227 23.72 -26.02 2.63
N ARG A 228 23.34 -25.98 3.91
CA ARG A 228 22.28 -25.11 4.39
C ARG A 228 22.87 -23.73 4.67
N VAL A 229 22.21 -22.71 4.15
CA VAL A 229 22.58 -21.31 4.32
C VAL A 229 21.48 -20.54 5.02
N SER A 230 21.88 -19.49 5.75
CA SER A 230 20.99 -18.56 6.43
C SER A 230 21.46 -17.13 6.15
N TYR A 231 20.59 -16.32 5.58
CA TYR A 231 20.83 -14.92 5.25
C TYR A 231 19.98 -14.02 6.13
N ASP A 232 20.62 -13.01 6.71
CA ASP A 232 19.91 -11.93 7.38
C ASP A 232 19.46 -10.91 6.32
N ILE A 233 18.18 -10.60 6.30
CA ILE A 233 17.53 -9.71 5.32
C ILE A 233 16.99 -8.48 6.05
N SER A 234 17.26 -7.31 5.49
CA SER A 234 16.64 -6.05 5.89
C SER A 234 15.98 -5.41 4.67
N ILE A 235 14.69 -5.11 4.78
CA ILE A 235 13.91 -4.45 3.72
C ILE A 235 13.34 -3.16 4.28
N ARG A 236 13.63 -2.04 3.63
CA ARG A 236 13.03 -0.74 3.95
C ARG A 236 11.98 -0.40 2.90
N TYR A 237 10.75 -0.20 3.35
CA TYR A 237 9.64 0.28 2.53
C TYR A 237 9.44 1.76 2.81
N LEU A 238 9.53 2.58 1.78
CA LEU A 238 9.20 4.01 1.81
C LEU A 238 7.79 4.19 1.29
N PHE A 239 6.96 4.92 2.03
CA PHE A 239 5.57 5.15 1.69
C PHE A 239 5.35 6.58 1.22
N ALA A 240 4.65 6.74 0.10
CA ALA A 240 4.14 8.02 -0.34
C ALA A 240 2.95 8.47 0.53
N ASP A 241 2.58 9.73 0.36
CA ASP A 241 1.53 10.44 1.08
C ASP A 241 0.17 9.72 0.95
N ASP A 242 -0.07 9.13 -0.22
CA ASP A 242 -1.27 8.34 -0.56
C ASP A 242 -1.32 6.96 0.14
N GLY A 243 -0.25 6.58 0.83
CA GLY A 243 -0.10 5.34 1.57
C GLY A 243 0.38 4.16 0.74
N ARG A 244 0.82 4.36 -0.51
CA ARG A 244 1.45 3.33 -1.34
C ARG A 244 2.96 3.27 -1.10
N ILE A 245 3.54 2.11 -1.35
CA ILE A 245 5.00 1.94 -1.33
C ILE A 245 5.57 2.56 -2.60
N CYS A 246 6.39 3.61 -2.45
CA CYS A 246 7.07 4.27 -3.57
C CYS A 246 8.50 3.76 -3.78
N ALA A 247 9.12 3.17 -2.76
CA ALA A 247 10.40 2.48 -2.91
C ALA A 247 10.60 1.34 -1.92
N GLU A 248 11.36 0.33 -2.36
CA GLU A 248 11.78 -0.82 -1.56
C GLU A 248 13.31 -0.95 -1.62
N LEU A 249 13.99 -0.87 -0.48
CA LEU A 249 15.44 -1.05 -0.39
C LEU A 249 15.74 -2.38 0.30
N VAL A 250 16.28 -3.32 -0.45
CA VAL A 250 16.57 -4.67 0.02
C VAL A 250 18.06 -4.85 0.26
N GLU A 251 18.41 -5.29 1.46
CA GLU A 251 19.77 -5.65 1.86
C GLU A 251 19.77 -7.11 2.32
N ILE A 252 20.56 -7.95 1.64
CA ILE A 252 20.72 -9.36 1.99
C ILE A 252 22.17 -9.61 2.39
N GLY A 253 22.38 -10.15 3.59
CA GLY A 253 23.69 -10.49 4.15
C GLY A 253 24.30 -11.75 3.52
N PHE A 254 24.51 -11.78 2.20
CA PHE A 254 25.06 -12.94 1.49
C PHE A 254 26.43 -13.36 2.01
N LEU A 255 27.37 -12.41 2.11
CA LEU A 255 28.74 -12.68 2.56
C LEU A 255 28.76 -13.34 3.94
N HIS A 256 27.96 -12.82 4.87
CA HIS A 256 27.85 -13.37 6.23
C HIS A 256 27.23 -14.77 6.24
N GLY A 257 26.18 -14.98 5.46
CA GLY A 257 25.54 -16.29 5.33
C GLY A 257 26.49 -17.35 4.76
N LEU A 258 27.27 -16.99 3.74
CA LEU A 258 28.26 -17.87 3.11
C LEU A 258 29.46 -18.13 4.02
N LEU A 259 29.95 -17.11 4.73
CA LEU A 259 31.04 -17.24 5.70
C LEU A 259 30.70 -18.26 6.81
N ARG A 260 29.44 -18.30 7.27
CA ARG A 260 29.00 -19.27 8.28
C ARG A 260 29.12 -20.74 7.82
N ILE A 261 29.17 -21.00 6.51
CA ILE A 261 29.29 -22.37 5.97
C ILE A 261 30.73 -22.85 6.01
N THR A 262 31.66 -22.07 5.46
CA THR A 262 33.06 -22.50 5.28
C THR A 262 33.98 -22.04 6.41
N GLY A 263 33.57 -21.03 7.20
CA GLY A 263 34.42 -20.34 8.17
C GLY A 263 35.57 -19.55 7.55
N ARG A 264 35.61 -19.43 6.22
CA ARG A 264 36.71 -18.81 5.46
C ARG A 264 36.21 -17.66 4.62
N ILE A 265 36.68 -16.46 4.93
CA ILE A 265 36.27 -15.24 4.22
C ILE A 265 36.70 -15.26 2.75
N GLN A 266 37.83 -15.89 2.43
CA GLN A 266 38.34 -15.98 1.06
C GLN A 266 37.40 -16.80 0.17
N ASP A 267 36.84 -17.89 0.70
CA ASP A 267 35.91 -18.73 -0.06
C ASP A 267 34.58 -18.00 -0.29
N ALA A 268 34.07 -17.29 0.72
CA ALA A 268 32.84 -16.52 0.62
C ALA A 268 32.99 -15.30 -0.31
N ALA A 269 34.12 -14.58 -0.23
CA ALA A 269 34.43 -13.45 -1.10
C ALA A 269 34.58 -13.90 -2.57
N ALA A 270 35.32 -14.98 -2.82
CA ALA A 270 35.48 -15.51 -4.17
C ALA A 270 34.15 -15.95 -4.81
N LEU A 271 33.20 -16.44 -4.00
CA LEU A 271 31.86 -16.77 -4.47
C LEU A 271 31.05 -15.51 -4.80
N MET A 272 31.15 -14.45 -3.99
CA MET A 272 30.50 -13.16 -4.24
C MET A 272 31.07 -12.42 -5.45
N ASP A 273 32.38 -12.46 -5.65
CA ASP A 273 33.06 -11.84 -6.81
C ASP A 273 32.61 -12.48 -8.14
N ALA A 274 32.26 -13.77 -8.10
CA ALA A 274 31.74 -14.53 -9.23
C ALA A 274 30.19 -14.55 -9.32
N SER A 275 29.52 -13.68 -8.57
CA SER A 275 28.05 -13.65 -8.49
C SER A 275 27.40 -12.78 -9.57
N ALA A 276 26.13 -13.08 -9.87
CA ALA A 276 25.26 -12.23 -10.68
C ALA A 276 24.43 -11.24 -9.84
N ILE A 277 24.77 -11.11 -8.56
CA ILE A 277 24.05 -10.29 -7.59
C ILE A 277 24.58 -8.86 -7.69
N SER A 278 23.68 -7.89 -7.85
CA SER A 278 24.03 -6.46 -7.89
C SER A 278 24.32 -5.90 -6.49
N SER A 279 24.85 -4.68 -6.43
CA SER A 279 24.99 -3.93 -5.17
C SER A 279 23.65 -3.65 -4.46
N TYR A 280 22.53 -3.78 -5.16
CA TYR A 280 21.18 -3.57 -4.63
C TYR A 280 20.49 -4.88 -4.19
N SER A 281 21.25 -5.97 -4.06
CA SER A 281 20.69 -7.30 -3.77
C SER A 281 19.61 -7.72 -4.79
N THR A 282 19.82 -7.39 -6.06
CA THR A 282 18.99 -7.86 -7.18
C THR A 282 19.78 -8.87 -8.00
N VAL A 283 19.08 -9.80 -8.63
CA VAL A 283 19.67 -10.81 -9.49
C VAL A 283 19.40 -10.35 -10.90
N ARG A 284 20.45 -10.01 -11.63
CA ARG A 284 20.28 -9.68 -13.04
C ARG A 284 19.93 -10.96 -13.74
N ALA A 285 18.78 -10.97 -14.43
CA ALA A 285 18.44 -12.08 -15.30
C ALA A 285 19.64 -12.33 -16.21
N SER A 286 20.18 -13.55 -16.16
CA SER A 286 21.22 -13.99 -17.08
C SER A 286 20.71 -13.69 -18.47
N ARG A 287 21.33 -12.70 -19.12
CA ARG A 287 21.17 -12.47 -20.55
C ARG A 287 21.64 -13.78 -21.15
N ALA A 288 20.68 -14.62 -21.54
CA ALA A 288 20.94 -15.94 -22.07
C ALA A 288 22.11 -15.79 -23.04
N LEU A 289 23.18 -16.53 -22.77
CA LEU A 289 24.17 -16.87 -23.78
C LEU A 289 23.36 -17.55 -24.87
N ALA A 290 22.87 -16.75 -25.81
CA ALA A 290 22.32 -17.23 -27.06
C ALA A 290 23.49 -17.96 -27.76
N PRO A 291 23.22 -19.14 -28.33
CA PRO A 291 24.24 -19.90 -29.05
C PRO A 291 24.85 -19.11 -30.20
#